data_AF-A0A497IHQ1-F1
#
_entry.id   AF-A0A497IHQ1-F1
#
_cell.length_a   1.000
_cell.length_b   1.000
_cell.length_c   1.000
_cell.angle_alpha   90.00
_cell.angle_beta   90.00
_cell.angle_gamma   90.00
#
_symmetry.space_group_name_H-M   'P 1'
#
loop_
_entity.id
_entity.type
_entity.pdbx_description
1 polymer ?
#
loop_
_entity_poly.entity_id
_entity_poly.type
_entity_poly.pdbx_seq_one_letter_code
_entity_poly.pdbx_strand_id
1 'polypeptide(L)'
;MLAGALKSKFLLTKEDARALKLALLLDRWIKGKDTPSLERDFESYYGTIATAAGELSWIIDAMALIANVLECPRLLQRRLSTLSERLIFGVEEKGLELARLRVKGLGRAGIKRLIQEGIDSVEAVKEAPLELLTQVIPEKTAFTLKEAVGERVKKEEKGEEKEAKTEKKHKNKKAPLKPSDFSCEDRIEIIGDVAGNRSLIKVNDAVIGITNRAFDLLV
;
A
#
# COMPACT_ATOMS: atom_id res chain seq x y z
N MET A 1 -27.02 -33.10 35.47
CA MET A 1 -27.51 -31.71 35.27
C MET A 1 -26.46 -30.69 35.72
N LEU A 2 -25.26 -30.70 35.13
CA LEU A 2 -24.19 -29.72 35.41
C LEU A 2 -23.39 -29.38 34.14
N ALA A 3 -24.05 -29.35 32.98
CA ALA A 3 -23.44 -28.92 31.71
C ALA A 3 -23.82 -27.49 31.31
N GLY A 4 -24.63 -26.79 32.13
CA GLY A 4 -25.26 -25.52 31.75
C GLY A 4 -24.70 -24.25 32.39
N ALA A 5 -23.74 -24.34 33.32
CA ALA A 5 -23.49 -23.22 34.25
C ALA A 5 -22.02 -22.78 34.41
N LEU A 6 -21.16 -23.02 33.42
CA LEU A 6 -19.81 -22.44 33.37
C LEU A 6 -19.53 -21.77 32.01
N LYS A 7 -20.46 -20.95 31.51
CA LYS A 7 -20.10 -19.88 30.55
C LYS A 7 -19.45 -18.75 31.34
N SER A 8 -18.26 -19.01 31.85
CA SER A 8 -17.37 -17.97 32.34
C SER A 8 -17.15 -16.96 31.20
N LYS A 9 -17.31 -15.65 31.48
CA LYS A 9 -16.99 -14.55 30.53
C LYS A 9 -15.53 -14.59 30.04
N PHE A 10 -14.69 -15.47 30.58
CA PHE A 10 -13.28 -15.64 30.24
C PHE A 10 -12.97 -16.85 29.36
N LEU A 11 -13.95 -17.72 29.05
CA LEU A 11 -13.71 -18.82 28.11
C LEU A 11 -13.81 -18.29 26.68
N LEU A 12 -12.67 -17.94 26.09
CA LEU A 12 -12.59 -17.64 24.66
C LEU A 12 -13.06 -18.86 23.87
N THR A 13 -13.89 -18.62 22.86
CA THR A 13 -14.15 -19.66 21.86
C THR A 13 -12.85 -19.96 21.10
N LYS A 14 -12.80 -21.10 20.42
CA LYS A 14 -11.66 -21.44 19.55
C LYS A 14 -11.43 -20.39 18.47
N GLU A 15 -12.51 -19.79 17.97
CA GLU A 15 -12.47 -18.72 16.97
C GLU A 15 -11.88 -17.43 17.56
N ASP A 16 -12.36 -17.01 18.73
CA ASP A 16 -11.82 -15.84 19.44
C ASP A 16 -10.34 -16.01 19.76
N ALA A 17 -9.94 -17.20 20.21
CA ALA A 17 -8.55 -17.49 20.54
C ALA A 17 -7.65 -17.41 19.30
N ARG A 18 -8.13 -17.87 18.14
CA ARG A 18 -7.41 -17.75 16.87
C ARG A 18 -7.31 -16.30 16.41
N ALA A 19 -8.41 -15.56 16.48
CA ALA A 19 -8.44 -14.14 16.12
C ALA A 19 -7.48 -13.33 17.00
N LEU A 20 -7.48 -13.59 18.32
CA LEU A 20 -6.57 -12.93 19.26
C LEU A 20 -5.11 -13.30 19.00
N LYS A 21 -4.80 -14.58 18.74
CA LYS A 21 -3.45 -15.02 18.35
C LYS A 21 -2.99 -14.26 17.12
N LEU A 22 -3.82 -14.18 16.08
CA LEU A 22 -3.49 -13.49 14.83
C LEU A 22 -3.26 -11.99 15.08
N ALA A 23 -4.15 -11.32 15.83
CA ALA A 23 -4.02 -9.91 16.15
C ALA A 23 -2.71 -9.60 16.90
N LEU A 24 -2.37 -10.41 17.92
CA LEU A 24 -1.12 -10.26 18.68
C LEU A 24 0.11 -10.54 17.85
N LEU A 25 0.05 -11.54 16.96
CA LEU A 25 1.13 -11.86 16.04
C LEU A 25 1.38 -10.68 15.10
N LEU A 26 0.34 -10.17 14.47
CA LEU A 26 0.43 -9.08 13.50
C LEU A 26 0.79 -7.75 14.16
N ASP A 27 0.39 -7.49 15.41
CA ASP A 27 0.86 -6.35 16.20
C ASP A 27 2.39 -6.40 16.37
N ARG A 28 2.95 -7.56 16.74
CA ARG A 28 4.41 -7.71 16.88
C ARG A 28 5.13 -7.68 15.53
N TRP A 29 4.50 -8.17 14.47
CA TRP A 29 5.00 -8.10 13.09
C TRP A 29 5.19 -6.65 12.63
N ILE A 30 4.16 -5.80 12.78
CA ILE A 30 4.23 -4.38 12.41
C ILE A 30 5.08 -3.54 13.37
N LYS A 31 5.38 -4.04 14.58
CA LYS A 31 6.35 -3.44 15.51
C LYS A 31 7.79 -3.83 15.21
N GLY A 32 8.06 -4.43 14.04
CA GLY A 32 9.43 -4.76 13.63
C GLY A 32 10.08 -5.86 14.47
N LYS A 33 9.29 -6.71 15.17
CA LYS A 33 9.88 -7.86 15.88
C LYS A 33 10.54 -8.80 14.87
N ASP A 34 11.71 -9.31 15.24
CA ASP A 34 12.49 -10.20 14.38
C ASP A 34 11.71 -11.48 14.07
N THR A 35 11.85 -11.95 12.83
CA THR A 35 11.14 -13.15 12.35
C THR A 35 11.40 -14.37 13.23
N PRO A 36 12.65 -14.72 13.62
CA PRO A 36 12.89 -15.91 14.45
C PRO A 36 12.14 -15.87 15.79
N SER A 37 12.05 -14.70 16.43
CA SER A 37 11.26 -14.56 17.65
C SER A 37 9.76 -14.67 17.39
N LEU A 38 9.24 -14.15 16.28
CA LEU A 38 7.83 -14.33 15.93
C LEU A 38 7.49 -15.81 15.68
N GLU A 39 8.34 -16.51 14.94
CA GLU A 39 8.15 -17.93 14.64
C GLU A 39 8.14 -18.78 15.91
N ARG A 40 9.07 -18.49 16.83
CA ARG A 40 9.15 -19.16 18.14
C ARG A 40 7.95 -18.81 19.05
N ASP A 41 7.60 -17.54 19.17
CA ASP A 41 6.58 -17.08 20.12
C ASP A 41 5.15 -17.50 19.71
N PHE A 42 4.90 -17.69 18.41
CA PHE A 42 3.57 -18.02 17.87
C PHE A 42 3.49 -19.36 17.14
N GLU A 43 4.59 -20.12 17.05
CA GLU A 43 4.65 -21.40 16.35
C GLU A 43 4.10 -21.27 14.91
N SER A 44 4.56 -20.24 14.18
CA SER A 44 4.06 -19.91 12.84
C SER A 44 5.21 -19.44 11.98
N TYR A 45 5.48 -20.13 10.88
CA TYR A 45 6.59 -19.80 9.98
C TYR A 45 6.35 -18.48 9.23
N TYR A 46 7.45 -17.85 8.79
CA TYR A 46 7.45 -16.60 8.04
C TYR A 46 6.42 -16.58 6.90
N GLY A 47 6.34 -17.66 6.11
CA GLY A 47 5.40 -17.74 5.00
C GLY A 47 3.96 -17.59 5.45
N THR A 48 3.55 -18.31 6.49
CA THR A 48 2.21 -18.22 7.10
C THR A 48 1.93 -16.82 7.64
N ILE A 49 2.91 -16.22 8.32
CA ILE A 49 2.79 -14.87 8.87
C ILE A 49 2.61 -13.84 7.74
N ALA A 50 3.46 -13.90 6.72
CA ALA A 50 3.44 -12.97 5.59
C ALA A 50 2.15 -13.10 4.78
N THR A 51 1.66 -14.31 4.56
CA THR A 51 0.35 -14.55 3.92
C THR A 51 -0.77 -13.92 4.73
N ALA A 52 -0.85 -14.21 6.04
CA ALA A 52 -1.92 -13.66 6.88
C ALA A 52 -1.85 -12.12 6.99
N ALA A 53 -0.64 -11.56 7.01
CA ALA A 53 -0.43 -10.11 6.99
C ALA A 53 -0.87 -9.48 5.66
N GLY A 54 -0.58 -10.13 4.53
CA GLY A 54 -1.01 -9.69 3.20
C GLY A 54 -2.54 -9.75 3.03
N GLU A 55 -3.17 -10.83 3.48
CA GLU A 55 -4.63 -10.96 3.49
C GLU A 55 -5.29 -9.85 4.34
N LEU A 56 -4.79 -9.63 5.56
CA LEU A 56 -5.33 -8.58 6.42
C LEU A 56 -5.06 -7.18 5.86
N SER A 57 -3.89 -6.95 5.25
CA SER A 57 -3.59 -5.68 4.59
C SER A 57 -4.65 -5.34 3.54
N TRP A 58 -5.03 -6.29 2.68
CA TRP A 58 -6.05 -6.06 1.68
C TRP A 58 -7.40 -5.68 2.30
N ILE A 59 -7.79 -6.33 3.40
CA ILE A 59 -9.01 -5.98 4.15
C ILE A 59 -8.93 -4.57 4.72
N ILE A 60 -7.81 -4.21 5.35
CA ILE A 60 -7.61 -2.88 5.94
C ILE A 60 -7.54 -1.78 4.87
N ASP A 61 -6.98 -2.07 3.69
CA ASP A 61 -6.97 -1.15 2.55
C ASP A 61 -8.39 -0.92 2.02
N ALA A 62 -9.18 -1.99 1.86
CA ALA A 62 -10.60 -1.87 1.53
C ALA A 62 -11.38 -1.07 2.58
N MET A 63 -11.06 -1.24 3.87
CA MET A 63 -11.64 -0.41 4.94
C MET A 63 -11.25 1.06 4.81
N ALA A 64 -10.02 1.39 4.38
CA ALA A 64 -9.60 2.76 4.12
C ALA A 64 -10.41 3.39 2.97
N LEU A 65 -10.68 2.61 1.91
CA LEU A 65 -11.52 3.03 0.78
C LEU A 65 -12.98 3.26 1.21
N ILE A 66 -13.55 2.34 2.00
CA ILE A 66 -14.91 2.49 2.55
C ILE A 66 -14.98 3.73 3.44
N ALA A 67 -13.99 3.94 4.32
CA ALA A 67 -13.92 5.12 5.17
C ALA A 67 -13.87 6.42 4.35
N ASN A 68 -13.21 6.41 3.17
CA ASN A 68 -13.22 7.55 2.26
C ASN A 68 -14.60 7.79 1.65
N VAL A 69 -15.29 6.74 1.18
CA VAL A 69 -16.66 6.85 0.61
C VAL A 69 -17.68 7.32 1.65
N LEU A 70 -17.54 6.88 2.90
CA LEU A 70 -18.37 7.30 4.02
C LEU A 70 -17.98 8.67 4.60
N GLU A 71 -17.08 9.41 3.93
CA GLU A 71 -16.58 10.72 4.34
C GLU A 71 -16.06 10.75 5.79
N CYS A 72 -15.51 9.64 6.27
CA CYS A 72 -14.94 9.55 7.61
C CYS A 72 -13.73 10.49 7.74
N PRO A 73 -13.32 10.88 8.96
CA PRO A 73 -12.20 11.80 9.15
C PRO A 73 -10.92 11.36 8.44
N ARG A 74 -10.23 12.29 7.77
CA ARG A 74 -8.97 12.01 7.03
C ARG A 74 -7.91 11.31 7.89
N LEU A 75 -7.89 11.59 9.20
CA LEU A 75 -6.99 10.92 10.14
C LEU A 75 -7.24 9.41 10.20
N LEU A 76 -8.51 8.98 10.23
CA LEU A 76 -8.86 7.55 10.23
C LEU A 76 -8.43 6.89 8.91
N GLN A 77 -8.74 7.53 7.78
CA GLN A 77 -8.35 7.03 6.46
C GLN A 77 -6.83 6.83 6.36
N ARG A 78 -6.04 7.82 6.82
CA ARG A 78 -4.58 7.72 6.87
C ARG A 78 -4.12 6.60 7.78
N ARG A 79 -4.68 6.48 8.99
CA ARG A 79 -4.31 5.41 9.94
C ARG A 79 -4.56 4.02 9.35
N LEU A 80 -5.67 3.82 8.63
CA LEU A 80 -5.98 2.56 7.97
C LEU A 80 -5.00 2.28 6.82
N SER A 81 -4.76 3.25 5.95
CA SER A 81 -3.78 3.12 4.86
C SER A 81 -2.37 2.80 5.37
N THR A 82 -1.88 3.54 6.37
CA THR A 82 -0.60 3.28 7.02
C THR A 82 -0.55 1.89 7.67
N LEU A 83 -1.62 1.46 8.34
CA LEU A 83 -1.69 0.13 8.94
C LEU A 83 -1.62 -0.97 7.88
N SER A 84 -2.34 -0.82 6.76
CA SER A 84 -2.27 -1.75 5.64
C SER A 84 -0.84 -1.88 5.11
N GLU A 85 -0.15 -0.77 4.85
CA GLU A 85 1.23 -0.81 4.37
C GLU A 85 2.18 -1.48 5.37
N ARG A 86 2.03 -1.17 6.66
CA ARG A 86 2.85 -1.81 7.71
C ARG A 86 2.61 -3.31 7.79
N LEU A 87 1.39 -3.78 7.53
CA LEU A 87 1.09 -5.20 7.46
C LEU A 87 1.81 -5.86 6.29
N ILE A 88 1.77 -5.28 5.08
CA ILE A 88 2.46 -5.81 3.89
C ILE A 88 3.96 -5.95 4.14
N PHE A 89 4.60 -4.90 4.65
CA PHE A 89 6.06 -4.90 4.81
C PHE A 89 6.52 -5.53 6.11
N GLY A 90 5.67 -5.57 7.13
CA GLY A 90 6.04 -6.00 8.48
C GLY A 90 7.06 -5.12 9.16
N VAL A 91 6.99 -3.81 8.92
CA VAL A 91 7.91 -2.83 9.50
C VAL A 91 7.15 -1.83 10.35
N GLU A 92 7.91 -1.18 11.24
CA GLU A 92 7.43 -0.01 11.96
C GLU A 92 7.12 1.12 10.99
N GLU A 93 6.29 2.07 11.42
CA GLU A 93 5.86 3.19 10.57
C GLU A 93 7.04 4.00 10.03
N LYS A 94 8.07 4.22 10.86
CA LYS A 94 9.33 4.86 10.48
C LYS A 94 10.05 4.13 9.35
N GLY A 95 9.89 2.81 9.23
CA GLY A 95 10.51 2.01 8.17
C GLY A 95 9.78 2.03 6.83
N LEU A 96 8.59 2.64 6.76
CA LEU A 96 7.76 2.58 5.55
C LEU A 96 8.42 3.26 4.36
N GLU A 97 9.10 4.39 4.57
CA GLU A 97 9.77 5.10 3.48
C GLU A 97 10.81 4.24 2.80
N LEU A 98 11.64 3.55 3.60
CA LEU A 98 12.65 2.61 3.09
C LEU A 98 12.00 1.39 2.45
N ALA A 99 10.92 0.85 3.04
CA ALA A 99 10.21 -0.30 2.48
C ALA A 99 9.61 0.01 1.09
N ARG A 100 9.08 1.22 0.89
CA ARG A 100 8.49 1.69 -0.38
C ARG A 100 9.50 1.76 -1.52
N LEU A 101 10.80 1.89 -1.23
CA LEU A 101 11.84 1.87 -2.25
C LEU A 101 11.99 0.49 -2.92
N ARG A 102 11.48 -0.59 -2.31
CA ARG A 102 11.49 -1.96 -2.85
C ARG A 102 12.88 -2.43 -3.29
N VAL A 103 13.91 -2.01 -2.57
CA VAL A 103 15.30 -2.36 -2.88
C VAL A 103 15.50 -3.87 -2.71
N LYS A 104 15.97 -4.54 -3.76
CA LYS A 104 16.23 -5.98 -3.73
C LYS A 104 17.27 -6.31 -2.65
N GLY A 105 16.93 -7.25 -1.77
CA GLY A 105 17.77 -7.66 -0.64
C GLY A 105 17.58 -6.81 0.62
N LEU A 106 16.85 -5.69 0.55
CA LEU A 106 16.48 -4.90 1.72
C LEU A 106 15.15 -5.41 2.30
N GLY A 107 15.23 -6.45 3.12
CA GLY A 107 14.08 -7.00 3.85
C GLY A 107 13.85 -6.33 5.22
N ARG A 108 12.84 -6.82 5.95
CA ARG A 108 12.46 -6.37 7.31
C ARG A 108 13.64 -6.22 8.26
N ALA A 109 14.53 -7.22 8.30
CA ALA A 109 15.69 -7.22 9.18
C ALA A 109 16.73 -6.15 8.80
N GLY A 110 16.87 -5.85 7.50
CA GLY A 110 17.73 -4.76 7.03
C GLY A 110 17.14 -3.40 7.42
N ILE A 111 15.85 -3.20 7.15
CA ILE A 111 15.13 -1.96 7.50
C ILE A 111 15.17 -1.71 9.00
N LYS A 112 14.93 -2.74 9.82
CA LYS A 112 15.03 -2.63 11.29
C LYS A 112 16.41 -2.15 11.75
N ARG A 113 17.48 -2.72 11.17
CA ARG A 113 18.85 -2.32 11.52
C ARG A 113 19.14 -0.88 11.12
N LEU A 114 18.68 -0.43 9.95
CA LEU A 114 18.79 0.97 9.54
C LEU A 114 18.07 1.91 10.51
N ILE A 115 16.84 1.56 10.93
CA ILE A 115 16.08 2.35 11.92
C ILE A 115 16.82 2.42 13.27
N GLN A 116 17.46 1.32 13.70
CA GLN A 116 18.23 1.30 14.95
C GLN A 116 19.44 2.25 14.93
N GLU A 117 20.01 2.48 13.75
CA GLU A 117 21.08 3.46 13.51
C GLU A 117 20.54 4.88 13.22
N GLY A 118 19.22 5.10 13.34
CA GLY A 118 18.60 6.39 13.06
C GLY A 118 18.43 6.71 11.57
N ILE A 119 18.64 5.74 10.69
CA ILE A 119 18.46 5.87 9.24
C ILE A 119 17.07 5.34 8.89
N ASP A 120 16.05 6.19 9.00
CA ASP A 120 14.65 5.80 8.80
C ASP A 120 13.97 6.49 7.60
N SER A 121 14.62 7.47 6.98
CA SER A 121 14.07 8.26 5.86
C SER A 121 14.93 8.19 4.60
N VAL A 122 14.34 8.61 3.48
CA VAL A 122 15.06 8.76 2.19
C VAL A 122 16.19 9.77 2.33
N GLU A 123 15.96 10.86 3.06
CA GLU A 123 16.93 11.91 3.36
C GLU A 123 18.08 11.39 4.22
N ALA A 124 17.79 10.64 5.29
CA ALA A 124 18.83 10.04 6.13
C ALA A 124 19.72 9.09 5.32
N VAL A 125 19.14 8.30 4.42
CA VAL A 125 19.91 7.44 3.52
C VAL A 125 20.74 8.26 2.53
N LYS A 126 20.25 9.41 2.05
CA LYS A 126 20.99 10.31 1.14
C LYS A 126 22.20 10.95 1.84
N GLU A 127 22.07 11.31 3.10
CA GLU A 127 23.14 11.95 3.88
C GLU A 127 24.16 10.94 4.44
N ALA A 128 23.71 9.73 4.78
CA ALA A 128 24.59 8.70 5.34
C ALA A 128 25.73 8.31 4.38
N PRO A 129 26.99 8.27 4.85
CA PRO A 129 28.11 7.81 4.03
C PRO A 129 27.94 6.33 3.68
N LEU A 130 28.46 5.91 2.52
CA LEU A 130 28.29 4.53 2.06
C LEU A 130 28.95 3.55 3.04
N GLU A 131 30.07 3.93 3.64
CA GLU A 131 30.80 3.16 4.64
C GLU A 131 29.96 2.85 5.88
N LEU A 132 29.06 3.77 6.27
CA LEU A 132 28.15 3.53 7.39
C LEU A 132 27.04 2.56 6.97
N LEU A 133 26.48 2.70 5.76
CA LEU A 133 25.46 1.79 5.27
C LEU A 133 25.98 0.35 5.12
N THR A 134 27.21 0.15 4.65
CA THR A 134 27.81 -1.19 4.49
C THR A 134 28.13 -1.89 5.81
N GLN A 135 28.26 -1.15 6.92
CA GLN A 135 28.38 -1.73 8.26
C GLN A 135 27.05 -2.31 8.77
N VAL A 136 25.92 -1.74 8.32
CA VAL A 136 24.58 -2.08 8.83
C VAL A 136 23.89 -3.13 7.96
N ILE A 137 24.05 -3.02 6.64
CA ILE A 137 23.41 -3.89 5.63
C ILE A 137 24.46 -4.41 4.63
N PRO A 138 24.17 -5.53 3.93
CA PRO A 138 25.10 -6.08 2.95
C PRO A 138 25.51 -5.05 1.89
N GLU A 139 26.78 -5.07 1.49
CA GLU A 139 27.38 -4.07 0.59
C GLU A 139 26.58 -3.85 -0.69
N LYS A 140 26.18 -4.94 -1.36
CA LYS A 140 25.34 -4.88 -2.57
C LYS A 140 24.01 -4.16 -2.31
N THR A 141 23.40 -4.38 -1.15
CA THR A 141 22.13 -3.74 -0.78
C THR A 141 22.34 -2.27 -0.43
N ALA A 142 23.44 -1.91 0.23
CA ALA A 142 23.79 -0.52 0.51
C ALA A 142 23.95 0.30 -0.78
N PHE A 143 24.67 -0.24 -1.77
CA PHE A 143 24.84 0.39 -3.07
C PHE A 143 23.49 0.59 -3.79
N THR A 144 22.70 -0.48 -3.96
CA THR A 144 21.39 -0.40 -4.62
C THR A 144 20.42 0.54 -3.89
N LEU A 145 20.49 0.59 -2.55
CA LEU A 145 19.70 1.51 -1.75
C LEU A 145 20.07 2.98 -2.04
N LYS A 146 21.37 3.29 -2.08
CA LYS A 146 21.86 4.64 -2.38
C LYS A 146 21.48 5.08 -3.80
N GLU A 147 21.58 4.18 -4.77
CA GLU A 147 21.12 4.43 -6.15
C GLU A 147 19.62 4.69 -6.21
N ALA A 148 18.80 3.84 -5.58
CA ALA A 148 17.35 3.98 -5.59
C ALA A 148 16.89 5.32 -4.97
N VAL A 149 17.55 5.77 -3.90
CA VAL A 149 17.33 7.09 -3.31
C VAL A 149 17.73 8.20 -4.28
N GLY A 150 18.90 8.10 -4.92
CA GLY A 150 19.36 9.07 -5.91
C GLY A 150 18.42 9.22 -7.11
N GLU A 151 17.83 8.13 -7.59
CA GLU A 151 16.83 8.17 -8.66
C GLU A 151 15.51 8.81 -8.23
N ARG A 152 15.07 8.53 -6.99
CA ARG A 152 13.82 9.06 -6.46
C ARG A 152 13.89 10.58 -6.29
N VAL A 153 14.98 11.09 -5.71
CA VAL A 153 15.23 12.53 -5.56
C VAL A 153 15.26 13.23 -6.92
N LYS A 154 15.95 12.66 -7.91
CA LYS A 154 15.96 13.20 -9.29
C LYS A 154 14.57 13.24 -9.94
N LYS A 155 13.68 12.31 -9.60
CA LYS A 155 12.29 12.30 -10.09
C LYS A 155 11.44 13.36 -9.40
N GLU A 156 11.63 13.55 -8.10
CA GLU A 156 10.95 14.57 -7.30
C GLU A 156 11.38 15.98 -7.74
N GLU A 157 12.67 16.26 -7.92
CA GLU A 157 13.20 17.54 -8.44
C GLU A 157 12.68 17.86 -9.87
N LYS A 158 12.58 16.84 -10.73
CA LYS A 158 12.00 17.00 -12.09
C LYS A 158 10.47 17.13 -12.08
N GLY A 159 9.80 16.63 -11.03
CA GLY A 159 8.37 16.80 -10.79
C GLY A 159 8.06 18.22 -10.32
N GLU A 160 8.84 18.73 -9.37
CA GLU A 160 8.77 20.09 -8.86
C GLU A 160 9.11 21.14 -9.93
N GLU A 161 10.06 20.90 -10.84
CA GLU A 161 10.28 21.80 -11.99
C GLU A 161 9.12 21.82 -12.99
N LYS A 162 8.34 20.74 -13.08
CA LYS A 162 7.11 20.71 -13.89
C LYS A 162 5.95 21.40 -13.17
N GLU A 163 5.83 21.26 -11.85
CA GLU A 163 4.84 21.98 -11.05
C GLU A 163 5.15 23.49 -10.97
N ALA A 164 6.41 23.90 -10.77
CA ALA A 164 6.84 25.30 -10.76
C ALA A 164 6.72 26.01 -12.12
N LYS A 165 6.87 25.29 -13.25
CA LYS A 165 6.52 25.80 -14.59
C LYS A 165 5.00 25.86 -14.84
N THR A 166 4.22 25.10 -14.08
CA THR A 166 2.75 25.11 -14.13
C THR A 166 2.15 26.17 -13.18
N GLU A 167 2.87 26.55 -12.13
CA GLU A 167 2.49 27.62 -11.18
C GLU A 167 2.53 29.03 -11.79
N LYS A 168 3.38 29.29 -12.80
CA LYS A 168 3.30 30.56 -13.56
C LYS A 168 2.14 30.62 -14.56
N LYS A 169 1.39 29.52 -14.78
CA LYS A 169 0.12 29.50 -15.53
C LYS A 169 -1.14 29.43 -14.64
N HIS A 170 -1.01 29.10 -13.35
CA HIS A 170 -2.13 29.08 -12.40
C HIS A 170 -2.32 30.40 -11.65
N LYS A 171 -2.46 31.51 -12.39
CA LYS A 171 -3.20 32.70 -11.93
C LYS A 171 -4.56 32.84 -12.60
N ASN A 172 -5.16 31.74 -13.05
CA ASN A 172 -6.59 31.72 -13.31
C ASN A 172 -7.26 30.66 -12.44
N LYS A 173 -8.04 31.15 -11.47
CA LYS A 173 -8.95 30.36 -10.63
C LYS A 173 -9.85 29.52 -11.55
N LYS A 174 -9.69 28.20 -11.60
CA LYS A 174 -10.75 27.32 -12.12
C LYS A 174 -11.66 26.97 -10.94
N ALA A 175 -12.86 27.54 -10.99
CA ALA A 175 -13.98 27.14 -10.16
C ALA A 175 -14.27 25.62 -10.35
N PRO A 176 -14.88 24.94 -9.36
CA PRO A 176 -15.23 23.53 -9.50
C PRO A 176 -16.10 23.32 -10.75
N LEU A 177 -15.71 22.36 -11.60
CA LEU A 177 -16.48 22.01 -12.80
C LEU A 177 -17.89 21.58 -12.39
N LYS A 178 -18.89 22.11 -13.10
CA LYS A 178 -20.29 21.82 -12.82
C LYS A 178 -20.73 20.60 -13.66
N PRO A 179 -21.73 19.82 -13.21
CA PRO A 179 -22.25 18.68 -13.97
C PRO A 179 -22.71 19.03 -15.41
N SER A 180 -23.02 20.30 -15.66
CA SER A 180 -23.36 20.84 -16.99
C SER A 180 -22.21 20.88 -17.99
N ASP A 181 -20.97 20.65 -17.55
CA ASP A 181 -19.79 20.64 -18.43
C ASP A 181 -19.63 19.29 -19.17
N PHE A 182 -20.50 18.31 -18.89
CA PHE A 182 -20.60 17.05 -19.62
C PHE A 182 -21.83 17.07 -20.55
N SER A 183 -21.72 17.75 -21.69
CA SER A 183 -22.64 17.50 -22.81
C SER A 183 -22.04 16.41 -23.71
N CYS A 184 -22.28 15.15 -23.38
CA CYS A 184 -22.06 14.07 -24.33
C CYS A 184 -23.34 13.93 -25.15
N GLU A 185 -23.37 14.53 -26.35
CA GLU A 185 -24.42 14.28 -27.35
C GLU A 185 -24.14 13.01 -28.15
N ASP A 186 -23.03 12.34 -27.87
CA ASP A 186 -22.60 11.16 -28.60
C ASP A 186 -23.50 9.97 -28.31
N ARG A 187 -24.05 9.39 -29.37
CA ARG A 187 -24.85 8.17 -29.30
C ARG A 187 -23.92 6.97 -29.33
N ILE A 188 -23.92 6.22 -28.23
CA ILE A 188 -23.17 4.97 -28.11
C ILE A 188 -24.14 3.80 -28.32
N GLU A 189 -23.86 2.96 -29.32
CA GLU A 189 -24.63 1.75 -29.61
C GLU A 189 -23.74 0.52 -29.42
N ILE A 190 -24.21 -0.46 -28.66
CA ILE A 190 -23.50 -1.73 -28.45
C ILE A 190 -23.83 -2.64 -29.64
N ILE A 191 -22.83 -2.91 -30.48
CA ILE A 191 -23.02 -3.69 -31.71
C ILE A 191 -23.02 -5.19 -31.41
N GLY A 192 -22.36 -5.63 -30.32
CA GLY A 192 -22.31 -7.04 -29.90
C GLY A 192 -21.30 -7.90 -30.67
N ASP A 193 -20.67 -7.35 -31.70
CA ASP A 193 -19.60 -8.01 -32.45
C ASP A 193 -18.25 -7.91 -31.74
N VAL A 194 -17.43 -8.96 -31.86
CA VAL A 194 -16.10 -9.04 -31.25
C VAL A 194 -15.06 -9.21 -32.34
N ALA A 195 -14.05 -8.32 -32.33
CA ALA A 195 -12.89 -8.42 -33.21
C ALA A 195 -11.66 -8.81 -32.36
N GLY A 196 -11.36 -10.10 -32.30
CA GLY A 196 -10.29 -10.64 -31.46
C GLY A 196 -10.63 -10.54 -29.97
N ASN A 197 -9.89 -9.72 -29.22
CA ASN A 197 -10.09 -9.53 -27.77
C ASN A 197 -10.69 -8.16 -27.42
N ARG A 198 -11.45 -7.59 -28.35
CA ARG A 198 -12.08 -6.27 -28.24
C ARG A 198 -13.55 -6.35 -28.66
N SER A 199 -14.42 -5.79 -27.82
CA SER A 199 -15.83 -5.59 -28.12
C SER A 199 -15.99 -4.36 -29.01
N LEU A 200 -16.76 -4.49 -30.09
CA LEU A 200 -17.05 -3.39 -30.99
C LEU A 200 -18.27 -2.60 -30.48
N ILE A 201 -18.09 -1.28 -30.37
CA ILE A 201 -19.15 -0.32 -30.09
C ILE A 201 -19.24 0.70 -31.23
N LYS A 202 -20.43 1.26 -31.45
CA LYS A 202 -20.65 2.38 -32.36
C LYS A 202 -20.67 3.67 -31.55
N VAL A 203 -19.92 4.68 -31.98
CA VAL A 203 -20.02 6.04 -31.44
C VAL A 203 -20.28 6.97 -32.63
N ASN A 204 -21.46 7.60 -32.69
CA ASN A 204 -21.87 8.49 -33.79
C ASN A 204 -21.54 7.92 -35.18
N ASP A 205 -21.97 6.68 -35.42
CA ASP A 205 -21.75 5.90 -36.64
C ASP A 205 -20.35 5.32 -36.90
N ALA A 206 -19.34 5.68 -36.10
CA ALA A 206 -18.01 5.08 -36.20
C ALA A 206 -17.91 3.80 -35.34
N VAL A 207 -17.42 2.71 -35.94
CA VAL A 207 -17.18 1.44 -35.22
C VAL A 207 -15.81 1.48 -34.56
N ILE A 208 -15.79 1.34 -33.24
CA ILE A 208 -14.60 1.39 -32.40
C ILE A 208 -14.50 0.11 -31.59
N GLY A 209 -13.32 -0.53 -31.60
CA GLY A 209 -13.03 -1.67 -30.73
C GLY A 209 -12.49 -1.22 -29.38
N ILE A 210 -13.20 -1.57 -28.31
CA ILE A 210 -12.77 -1.31 -26.93
C ILE A 210 -12.39 -2.61 -26.23
N THR A 211 -11.52 -2.51 -25.22
CA THR A 211 -11.11 -3.69 -24.44
C THR A 211 -12.27 -4.18 -23.57
N ASN A 212 -12.31 -5.48 -23.28
CA ASN A 212 -13.37 -6.04 -22.43
C ASN A 212 -13.44 -5.33 -21.07
N ARG A 213 -12.30 -4.98 -20.47
CA ARG A 213 -12.26 -4.21 -19.21
C ARG A 213 -12.88 -2.81 -19.32
N ALA A 214 -12.74 -2.14 -20.48
CA ALA A 214 -13.38 -0.85 -20.70
C ALA A 214 -14.88 -1.01 -21.03
N PHE A 215 -15.26 -2.11 -21.67
CA PHE A 215 -16.64 -2.46 -21.95
C PHE A 215 -17.42 -2.77 -20.66
N ASP A 216 -16.82 -3.51 -19.72
CA ASP A 216 -17.41 -3.83 -18.40
C ASP A 216 -17.71 -2.58 -17.54
N LEU A 217 -17.13 -1.43 -17.87
CA LEU A 217 -17.38 -0.16 -17.17
C LEU A 217 -18.55 0.64 -17.79
N LEU A 218 -19.04 0.24 -18.96
CA LEU A 218 -20.12 0.92 -19.69
C LEU A 218 -21.50 0.30 -19.47
N VAL A 219 -21.57 -0.91 -18.92
CA VAL A 219 -22.79 -1.66 -18.56
C VAL A 219 -22.91 -1.70 -17.04
#